data_AF-A0A960KTF0-F1
#
_entry.id   AF-A0A960KTF0-F1
#
_cell.length_a   1.000
_cell.length_b   1.000
_cell.length_c   1.000
_cell.angle_alpha   90.00
_cell.angle_beta   90.00
_cell.angle_gamma   90.00
#
_symmetry.space_group_name_H-M   'P 1'
#
loop_
_entity.id
_entity.type
_entity.pdbx_description
1 polymer ?
#
loop_
_entity_poly.entity_id
_entity_poly.type
_entity_poly.pdbx_seq_one_letter_code
_entity_poly.pdbx_strand_id
1 'polypeptide(L)'
;MTHRIMCSCLLGLVASALLLTGCDSDDGDAMDNGVVVGESAFQAYLSWQEVDYTIDGTPGLGNAHQGELEDYARRIFMNPTALSSSGERYDEGSIIVKETFSYDAAGNRVLPAGGALLAMVKRGGDFNPAAAGWEWFELGTDGTVLARGGAEMMAGACNGCHGAAPGYGGLDFVFHHPAQVVADAARFSGFENWTRIAETVEDHDFLQSAHQSSSGNALRRVYKKQEMANPDQGDYPVGTTLVKSVELDGSILEITGMVKRGAGFNPAAGDWEWFMLDPADHSITARGGADMLDGMCNGCHTHANPEEGYGLDFVFHHPGDAFNSGGGYVAQPAHLSDYRDWQQVDYTIDASNGLGTAHMGGDALFSRRVFANRPLDPVSNQYPVGTVLVKETFTFDESGNWEWPEQMGVLAMAK
;
A
#
# COMPACT_ATOMS: atom_id res chain seq x y z
N MET A 1 -10.02 -73.98 -67.49
CA MET A 1 -8.99 -73.59 -66.50
C MET A 1 -8.22 -72.43 -67.11
N THR A 2 -8.72 -71.21 -66.92
CA THR A 2 -8.34 -70.24 -65.88
C THR A 2 -7.00 -69.57 -66.14
N HIS A 3 -7.07 -68.39 -66.76
CA HIS A 3 -6.24 -67.21 -66.47
C HIS A 3 -7.05 -65.97 -66.87
N ARG A 4 -7.16 -64.99 -65.96
CA ARG A 4 -7.18 -63.56 -66.29
C ARG A 4 -6.99 -62.72 -65.03
N ILE A 5 -6.02 -61.82 -65.15
CA ILE A 5 -5.59 -60.77 -64.23
C ILE A 5 -6.61 -59.63 -64.30
N MET A 6 -6.97 -59.03 -63.17
CA MET A 6 -7.58 -57.70 -63.15
C MET A 6 -6.95 -56.82 -62.08
N CYS A 7 -6.50 -55.67 -62.58
CA CYS A 7 -5.98 -54.50 -61.91
C CYS A 7 -7.10 -53.79 -61.13
N SER A 8 -6.83 -53.31 -59.92
CA SER A 8 -7.75 -52.43 -59.19
C SER A 8 -6.99 -51.22 -58.68
N CYS A 9 -7.36 -50.06 -59.19
CA CYS A 9 -6.97 -48.73 -58.73
C CYS A 9 -7.75 -48.41 -57.44
N LEU A 10 -7.08 -47.88 -56.41
CA LEU A 10 -7.76 -47.24 -55.29
C LEU A 10 -7.34 -45.76 -55.21
N LEU A 11 -8.37 -44.92 -55.15
CA LEU A 11 -8.36 -43.46 -55.08
C LEU A 11 -7.65 -42.92 -53.83
N GLY A 12 -6.82 -41.89 -54.00
CA GLY A 12 -6.48 -40.93 -52.95
C GLY A 12 -7.38 -39.68 -53.08
N LEU A 13 -8.13 -39.36 -52.03
CA LEU A 13 -8.91 -38.13 -51.91
C LEU A 13 -8.06 -37.11 -51.14
N VAL A 14 -7.64 -36.02 -51.80
CA VAL A 14 -6.99 -34.87 -51.15
C VAL A 14 -8.10 -33.87 -50.81
N ALA A 15 -8.33 -33.64 -49.52
CA ALA A 15 -9.16 -32.54 -49.04
C ALA A 15 -8.29 -31.29 -48.87
N SER A 16 -8.49 -30.30 -49.74
CA SER A 16 -7.94 -28.95 -49.58
C SER A 16 -8.68 -28.25 -48.43
N ALA A 17 -7.98 -28.00 -47.33
CA ALA A 17 -8.42 -27.07 -46.30
C ALA A 17 -8.19 -25.63 -46.81
N LEU A 18 -9.28 -24.90 -46.99
CA LEU A 18 -9.33 -23.49 -47.33
C LEU A 18 -8.95 -22.70 -46.06
N LEU A 19 -7.72 -22.19 -46.00
CA LEU A 19 -7.30 -21.22 -44.98
C LEU A 19 -7.89 -19.85 -45.35
N LEU A 20 -8.91 -19.42 -44.59
CA LEU A 20 -9.35 -18.04 -44.56
C LEU A 20 -8.30 -17.22 -43.80
N THR A 21 -7.33 -16.68 -44.54
CA THR A 21 -6.49 -15.57 -44.06
C THR A 21 -7.36 -14.32 -44.01
N GLY A 22 -7.75 -13.91 -42.81
CA GLY A 22 -8.26 -12.57 -42.56
C GLY A 22 -7.19 -11.56 -42.93
N CYS A 23 -7.57 -10.58 -43.75
CA CYS A 23 -6.71 -9.45 -44.09
C CYS A 23 -6.67 -8.53 -42.88
N ASP A 24 -5.57 -8.55 -42.12
CA ASP A 24 -5.22 -7.47 -41.21
C ASP A 24 -4.53 -6.39 -42.06
N SER A 25 -5.02 -5.16 -41.98
CA SER A 25 -4.43 -4.02 -42.66
C SER A 25 -3.14 -3.65 -41.96
N ASP A 26 -2.02 -4.19 -42.47
CA ASP A 26 -0.65 -3.72 -42.25
C ASP A 26 -0.53 -2.25 -42.73
N ASP A 27 -0.92 -1.32 -41.86
CA ASP A 27 -0.30 0.00 -41.85
C ASP A 27 1.04 -0.16 -41.13
N GLY A 28 2.12 0.16 -41.84
CA GLY A 28 3.49 0.01 -41.38
C GLY A 28 3.84 0.95 -40.23
N ASP A 29 3.27 0.69 -39.06
CA ASP A 29 3.70 1.24 -37.80
C ASP A 29 5.15 0.81 -37.59
N ALA A 30 6.03 1.81 -37.55
CA ALA A 30 7.41 1.61 -37.14
C ALA A 30 7.39 0.77 -35.86
N MET A 31 8.05 -0.39 -35.89
CA MET A 31 8.17 -1.28 -34.75
C MET A 31 8.63 -0.45 -33.55
N ASP A 32 7.69 -0.15 -32.65
CA ASP A 32 7.99 0.54 -31.42
C ASP A 32 8.88 -0.40 -30.62
N ASN A 33 10.16 -0.03 -30.51
CA ASN A 33 11.16 -0.85 -29.83
C ASN A 33 11.02 -0.79 -28.30
N GLY A 34 10.02 -0.07 -27.77
CA GLY A 34 9.76 0.05 -26.34
C GLY A 34 8.92 -1.08 -25.74
N VAL A 35 8.89 -1.12 -24.40
CA VAL A 35 8.04 -2.04 -23.64
C VAL A 35 6.58 -1.63 -23.77
N VAL A 36 5.71 -2.53 -24.23
CA VAL A 36 4.26 -2.33 -24.26
C VAL A 36 3.60 -3.29 -23.28
N VAL A 37 2.91 -2.75 -22.28
CA VAL A 37 2.18 -3.57 -21.30
C VAL A 37 0.69 -3.64 -21.62
N GLY A 38 0.09 -4.80 -21.33
CA GLY A 38 -1.36 -5.03 -21.35
C GLY A 38 -1.96 -4.94 -19.94
N GLU A 39 -3.29 -5.09 -19.85
CA GLU A 39 -4.06 -4.94 -18.60
C GLU A 39 -3.59 -5.87 -17.47
N SER A 40 -3.12 -7.07 -17.82
CA SER A 40 -2.60 -8.05 -16.86
C SER A 40 -1.39 -7.54 -16.07
N ALA A 41 -0.66 -6.55 -16.58
CA ALA A 41 0.47 -5.95 -15.89
C ALA A 41 0.06 -5.18 -14.61
N PHE A 42 -1.20 -4.74 -14.51
CA PHE A 42 -1.69 -4.00 -13.35
C PHE A 42 -2.38 -4.89 -12.32
N GLN A 43 -2.83 -6.09 -12.67
CA GLN A 43 -3.68 -6.93 -11.80
C GLN A 43 -3.03 -7.32 -10.46
N ALA A 44 -1.70 -7.26 -10.38
CA ALA A 44 -0.95 -7.60 -9.16
C ALA A 44 -0.42 -6.37 -8.41
N TYR A 45 -0.85 -5.13 -8.72
CA TYR A 45 -0.22 -3.95 -8.15
C TYR A 45 -0.30 -3.88 -6.61
N LEU A 46 -1.36 -4.44 -6.01
CA LEU A 46 -1.50 -4.50 -4.55
C LEU A 46 -0.48 -5.42 -3.87
N SER A 47 0.19 -6.31 -4.61
CA SER A 47 1.30 -7.11 -4.07
C SER A 47 2.67 -6.48 -4.29
N TRP A 48 2.71 -5.30 -4.92
CA TRP A 48 3.95 -4.54 -5.09
C TRP A 48 4.26 -3.72 -3.83
N GLN A 49 5.48 -3.18 -3.79
CA GLN A 49 5.87 -2.30 -2.69
C GLN A 49 5.11 -0.98 -2.79
N GLU A 50 4.42 -0.62 -1.72
CA GLU A 50 3.92 0.74 -1.49
C GLU A 50 5.13 1.66 -1.23
N VAL A 51 5.19 2.82 -1.88
CA VAL A 51 6.30 3.79 -1.79
C VAL A 51 5.84 5.20 -1.42
N ASP A 52 4.53 5.41 -1.35
CA ASP A 52 3.92 6.61 -0.77
C ASP A 52 2.55 6.24 -0.23
N TYR A 53 2.23 6.77 0.94
CA TYR A 53 0.89 6.83 1.47
C TYR A 53 0.66 8.25 1.97
N THR A 54 -0.13 9.00 1.23
CA THR A 54 -0.50 10.36 1.56
C THR A 54 -1.96 10.42 2.00
N ILE A 55 -2.25 11.14 3.08
CA ILE A 55 -3.63 11.50 3.49
C ILE A 55 -3.86 13.01 3.36
N ASP A 56 -5.12 13.40 3.36
CA ASP A 56 -5.61 14.79 3.24
C ASP A 56 -5.33 15.44 1.88
N GLY A 57 -5.61 16.73 1.75
CA GLY A 57 -5.21 17.50 0.57
C GLY A 57 -3.70 17.67 0.51
N THR A 58 -3.10 17.53 -0.66
CA THR A 58 -1.72 17.93 -0.92
C THR A 58 -1.72 19.11 -1.89
N PRO A 59 -1.50 20.34 -1.38
CA PRO A 59 -1.47 21.53 -2.22
C PRO A 59 -0.49 21.36 -3.39
N GLY A 60 -0.98 21.58 -4.61
CA GLY A 60 -0.17 21.49 -5.85
C GLY A 60 -0.30 20.19 -6.64
N LEU A 61 -0.94 19.13 -6.11
CA LEU A 61 -1.24 17.90 -6.86
C LEU A 61 -2.43 18.06 -7.84
N GLY A 62 -3.24 19.10 -7.65
CA GLY A 62 -4.35 19.48 -8.51
C GLY A 62 -5.49 18.45 -8.59
N ASN A 63 -6.52 18.77 -9.38
CA ASN A 63 -7.76 17.98 -9.47
C ASN A 63 -7.57 16.59 -10.08
N ALA A 64 -6.60 16.39 -10.98
CA ALA A 64 -6.33 15.09 -11.59
C ALA A 64 -5.90 14.02 -10.57
N HIS A 65 -5.42 14.45 -9.40
CA HIS A 65 -5.05 13.56 -8.31
C HIS A 65 -6.01 13.62 -7.13
N GLN A 66 -7.13 14.35 -7.26
CA GLN A 66 -8.00 14.68 -6.13
C GLN A 66 -7.19 15.29 -4.97
N GLY A 67 -6.09 16.00 -5.30
CA GLY A 67 -5.13 16.51 -4.32
C GLY A 67 -5.64 17.69 -3.52
N GLU A 68 -6.77 18.30 -3.91
CA GLU A 68 -7.39 19.42 -3.20
C GLU A 68 -8.48 18.97 -2.21
N LEU A 69 -8.84 17.69 -2.22
CA LEU A 69 -9.92 17.16 -1.40
C LEU A 69 -9.34 16.48 -0.16
N GLU A 70 -9.72 16.97 1.01
CA GLU A 70 -9.24 16.49 2.32
C GLU A 70 -9.74 15.07 2.66
N ASP A 71 -10.85 14.64 2.08
CA ASP A 71 -11.44 13.32 2.36
C ASP A 71 -10.73 12.15 1.64
N TYR A 72 -9.72 12.44 0.80
CA TYR A 72 -9.05 11.42 0.00
C TYR A 72 -7.63 11.10 0.49
N ALA A 73 -7.38 9.81 0.56
CA ALA A 73 -6.09 9.19 0.71
C ALA A 73 -5.54 8.71 -0.64
N ARG A 74 -4.22 8.61 -0.74
CA ARG A 74 -3.50 8.19 -1.94
C ARG A 74 -2.39 7.23 -1.56
N ARG A 75 -2.29 6.12 -2.29
CA ARG A 75 -1.19 5.15 -2.19
C ARG A 75 -0.48 5.02 -3.53
N ILE A 76 0.83 4.93 -3.51
CA ILE A 76 1.66 4.72 -4.71
C ILE A 76 2.35 3.37 -4.58
N PHE A 77 2.26 2.56 -5.62
CA PHE A 77 2.86 1.23 -5.72
C PHE A 77 3.85 1.19 -6.87
N MET A 78 5.01 0.57 -6.66
CA MET A 78 6.05 0.41 -7.67
C MET A 78 6.36 -1.06 -7.90
N ASN A 79 6.37 -1.49 -9.16
CA ASN A 79 6.81 -2.85 -9.49
C ASN A 79 8.32 -3.04 -9.19
N PRO A 80 8.83 -4.28 -9.14
CA PRO A 80 10.24 -4.53 -8.85
C PRO A 80 11.23 -3.76 -9.74
N THR A 81 10.93 -3.61 -11.04
CA THR A 81 11.77 -2.84 -11.98
C THR A 81 11.86 -1.36 -11.59
N ALA A 82 10.74 -0.74 -11.24
CA ALA A 82 10.71 0.65 -10.79
C ALA A 82 11.47 0.84 -9.47
N LEU A 83 11.35 -0.09 -8.53
CA LEU A 83 12.06 -0.05 -7.26
C LEU A 83 13.58 -0.23 -7.41
N SER A 84 14.01 -1.09 -8.34
CA SER A 84 15.43 -1.34 -8.60
C SER A 84 16.10 -0.26 -9.45
N SER A 85 15.30 0.62 -10.07
CA SER A 85 15.81 1.71 -10.88
C SER A 85 16.66 2.63 -10.00
N SER A 86 17.97 2.58 -10.21
CA SER A 86 18.95 3.37 -9.46
C SER A 86 19.76 4.19 -10.45
N GLY A 87 19.46 5.49 -10.54
CA GLY A 87 20.09 6.37 -11.51
C GLY A 87 19.31 7.66 -11.74
N GLU A 88 19.63 8.35 -12.84
CA GLU A 88 18.95 9.58 -13.26
C GLU A 88 17.60 9.30 -13.95
N ARG A 89 17.27 8.03 -14.24
CA ARG A 89 16.07 7.60 -14.95
C ARG A 89 15.55 6.25 -14.43
N TYR A 90 14.26 6.02 -14.64
CA TYR A 90 13.64 4.71 -14.45
C TYR A 90 13.92 3.79 -15.64
N ASP A 91 14.10 2.51 -15.35
CA ASP A 91 14.34 1.47 -16.35
C ASP A 91 13.06 1.20 -17.17
N GLU A 92 13.23 0.82 -18.44
CA GLU A 92 12.12 0.35 -19.28
C GLU A 92 11.41 -0.84 -18.63
N GLY A 93 10.08 -0.82 -18.62
CA GLY A 93 9.25 -1.77 -17.87
C GLY A 93 8.97 -1.39 -16.41
N SER A 94 9.47 -0.23 -15.95
CA SER A 94 9.03 0.36 -14.68
C SER A 94 7.53 0.68 -14.73
N ILE A 95 6.78 0.26 -13.72
CA ILE A 95 5.36 0.55 -13.58
C ILE A 95 5.11 1.15 -12.21
N ILE A 96 4.36 2.26 -12.20
CA ILE A 96 3.93 2.95 -11.00
C ILE A 96 2.41 3.06 -11.05
N VAL A 97 1.73 2.60 -10.01
CA VAL A 97 0.27 2.68 -9.87
C VAL A 97 -0.05 3.58 -8.68
N LYS A 98 -0.96 4.53 -8.90
CA LYS A 98 -1.57 5.34 -7.85
C LYS A 98 -2.98 4.87 -7.60
N GLU A 99 -3.28 4.51 -6.36
CA GLU A 99 -4.63 4.32 -5.84
C GLU A 99 -5.07 5.56 -5.07
N THR A 100 -6.25 6.08 -5.37
CA THR A 100 -6.92 7.18 -4.65
C THR A 100 -8.22 6.64 -4.08
N PHE A 101 -8.45 6.85 -2.78
CA PHE A 101 -9.61 6.31 -2.07
C PHE A 101 -10.02 7.23 -0.93
N SER A 102 -11.23 7.06 -0.43
CA SER A 102 -11.68 7.68 0.81
C SER A 102 -12.10 6.59 1.81
N TYR A 103 -12.53 7.01 2.99
CA TYR A 103 -13.16 6.13 3.97
C TYR A 103 -14.63 6.51 4.13
N ASP A 104 -15.53 5.52 4.19
CA ASP A 104 -16.91 5.77 4.57
C ASP A 104 -17.05 5.99 6.09
N ALA A 105 -18.26 6.32 6.54
CA ALA A 105 -18.53 6.54 7.96
C ALA A 105 -18.31 5.29 8.86
N ALA A 106 -18.22 4.10 8.27
CA ALA A 106 -17.91 2.86 8.96
C ALA A 106 -16.40 2.51 8.90
N GLY A 107 -15.58 3.38 8.30
CA GLY A 107 -14.14 3.17 8.14
C GLY A 107 -13.78 2.22 7.00
N ASN A 108 -14.71 1.87 6.11
CA ASN A 108 -14.40 1.05 4.95
C ASN A 108 -13.75 1.90 3.87
N ARG A 109 -12.74 1.33 3.21
CA ARG A 109 -12.10 1.94 2.04
C ARG A 109 -13.07 1.99 0.85
N VAL A 110 -13.22 3.17 0.24
CA VAL A 110 -14.07 3.41 -0.92
C VAL A 110 -13.26 4.00 -2.06
N LEU A 111 -13.26 3.33 -3.22
CA LEU A 111 -12.65 3.84 -4.44
C LEU A 111 -13.66 4.71 -5.22
N PRO A 112 -13.29 5.91 -5.69
CA PRO A 112 -14.14 6.70 -6.58
C PRO A 112 -14.32 5.99 -7.94
N ALA A 113 -15.45 6.25 -8.62
CA ALA A 113 -15.74 5.58 -9.89
C ALA A 113 -14.79 5.96 -11.05
N GLY A 114 -14.11 7.11 -10.96
CA GLY A 114 -13.14 7.58 -11.95
C GLY A 114 -11.94 8.22 -11.26
N GLY A 115 -10.75 8.08 -11.86
CA GLY A 115 -9.48 8.55 -11.28
C GLY A 115 -9.02 7.83 -10.02
N ALA A 116 -9.72 6.76 -9.58
CA ALA A 116 -9.29 5.93 -8.45
C ALA A 116 -7.92 5.31 -8.72
N LEU A 117 -7.75 4.71 -9.90
CA LEU A 117 -6.50 4.10 -10.32
C LEU A 117 -5.93 4.86 -11.51
N LEU A 118 -4.76 5.45 -11.32
CA LEU A 118 -3.93 5.95 -12.42
C LEU A 118 -2.62 5.17 -12.43
N ALA A 119 -2.02 4.99 -13.61
CA ALA A 119 -0.71 4.38 -13.70
C ALA A 119 0.19 5.08 -14.72
N MET A 120 1.49 4.86 -14.58
CA MET A 120 2.48 5.24 -15.57
C MET A 120 3.46 4.10 -15.83
N VAL A 121 3.82 3.93 -17.10
CA VAL A 121 4.72 2.86 -17.55
C VAL A 121 5.86 3.45 -18.34
N LYS A 122 7.09 3.05 -17.99
CA LYS A 122 8.29 3.42 -18.73
C LYS A 122 8.43 2.53 -19.94
N ARG A 123 7.94 2.96 -21.11
CA ARG A 123 8.10 2.18 -22.36
C ARG A 123 9.53 2.28 -22.89
N GLY A 124 10.10 3.47 -22.83
CA GLY A 124 11.38 3.78 -23.47
C GLY A 124 11.27 4.03 -24.97
N GLY A 125 12.35 3.78 -25.70
CA GLY A 125 12.43 4.05 -27.15
C GLY A 125 12.11 5.51 -27.54
N ASP A 126 11.40 5.68 -28.66
CA ASP A 126 10.97 6.98 -29.18
C ASP A 126 9.55 7.39 -28.72
N PHE A 127 8.91 6.58 -27.86
CA PHE A 127 7.58 6.89 -27.35
C PHE A 127 7.62 8.15 -26.46
N ASN A 128 6.62 9.02 -26.56
CA ASN A 128 6.45 10.22 -25.74
C ASN A 128 7.79 10.89 -25.34
N PRO A 129 8.58 11.39 -26.32
CA PRO A 129 9.92 11.89 -26.05
C PRO A 129 9.89 13.12 -25.13
N ALA A 130 8.78 13.85 -25.12
CA ALA A 130 8.52 14.96 -24.21
C ALA A 130 8.38 14.52 -22.74
N ALA A 131 8.05 13.25 -22.47
CA ALA A 131 8.12 12.64 -21.14
C ALA A 131 9.04 11.43 -21.09
N ALA A 132 10.17 11.49 -21.81
CA ALA A 132 11.24 10.51 -21.71
C ALA A 132 10.80 9.03 -21.82
N GLY A 133 9.78 8.71 -22.63
CA GLY A 133 9.31 7.33 -22.76
C GLY A 133 8.18 6.91 -21.81
N TRP A 134 7.62 7.82 -21.01
CA TRP A 134 6.49 7.52 -20.13
C TRP A 134 5.15 7.48 -20.88
N GLU A 135 4.37 6.45 -20.59
CA GLU A 135 2.97 6.33 -20.97
C GLU A 135 2.07 6.40 -19.74
N TRP A 136 0.94 7.08 -19.88
CA TRP A 136 -0.02 7.33 -18.82
C TRP A 136 -1.26 6.48 -19.00
N PHE A 137 -1.87 6.04 -17.90
CA PHE A 137 -3.05 5.18 -17.89
C PHE A 137 -4.08 5.70 -16.89
N GLU A 138 -5.33 5.65 -17.29
CA GLU A 138 -6.49 5.64 -16.39
C GLU A 138 -7.05 4.22 -16.35
N LEU A 139 -7.18 3.67 -15.15
CA LEU A 139 -7.60 2.29 -14.93
C LEU A 139 -8.96 2.26 -14.22
N GLY A 140 -9.78 1.27 -14.56
CA GLY A 140 -10.95 0.89 -13.79
C GLY A 140 -10.54 0.29 -12.46
N THR A 141 -11.43 0.27 -11.47
CA THR A 141 -11.13 -0.32 -10.14
C THR A 141 -10.82 -1.82 -10.20
N ASP A 142 -11.13 -2.48 -11.30
CA ASP A 142 -10.81 -3.87 -11.63
C ASP A 142 -9.51 -4.03 -12.45
N GLY A 143 -8.77 -2.93 -12.67
CA GLY A 143 -7.52 -2.90 -13.44
C GLY A 143 -7.69 -2.88 -14.95
N THR A 144 -8.92 -2.78 -15.47
CA THR A 144 -9.17 -2.57 -16.91
C THR A 144 -8.61 -1.23 -17.38
N VAL A 145 -8.12 -1.14 -18.62
CA VAL A 145 -7.60 0.13 -19.15
C VAL A 145 -8.75 0.95 -19.73
N LEU A 146 -9.08 2.06 -19.06
CA LEU A 146 -10.12 2.99 -19.51
C LEU A 146 -9.58 3.99 -20.55
N ALA A 147 -8.35 4.45 -20.34
CA ALA A 147 -7.63 5.29 -21.27
C ALA A 147 -6.12 5.11 -21.10
N ARG A 148 -5.37 5.28 -22.19
CA ARG A 148 -3.90 5.31 -22.17
C ARG A 148 -3.36 6.23 -23.25
N GLY A 149 -2.19 6.81 -23.05
CA GLY A 149 -1.56 7.68 -24.05
C GLY A 149 -0.25 8.31 -23.59
N GLY A 150 0.42 8.97 -24.53
CA GLY A 150 1.65 9.72 -24.32
C GLY A 150 1.40 11.20 -24.08
N ALA A 151 1.95 12.06 -24.95
CA ALA A 151 1.91 13.51 -24.81
C ALA A 151 0.49 14.11 -24.94
N GLU A 152 -0.41 13.38 -25.58
CA GLU A 152 -1.80 13.77 -25.82
C GLU A 152 -2.76 13.40 -24.67
N MET A 153 -2.33 12.54 -23.75
CA MET A 153 -3.17 12.10 -22.63
C MET A 153 -3.66 13.30 -21.83
N MET A 154 -4.99 13.40 -21.66
CA MET A 154 -5.65 14.53 -20.99
C MET A 154 -5.18 15.90 -21.50
N ALA A 155 -5.05 16.06 -22.83
CA ALA A 155 -4.55 17.28 -23.47
C ALA A 155 -3.14 17.71 -22.97
N GLY A 156 -2.31 16.73 -22.64
CA GLY A 156 -0.93 16.93 -22.16
C GLY A 156 -0.81 17.31 -20.69
N ALA A 157 -1.89 17.24 -19.92
CA ALA A 157 -1.88 17.58 -18.49
C ALA A 157 -0.89 16.71 -17.69
N CYS A 158 -0.80 15.41 -17.99
CA CYS A 158 0.11 14.48 -17.31
C CYS A 158 1.57 14.87 -17.52
N ASN A 159 2.00 15.04 -18.78
CA ASN A 159 3.36 15.50 -19.11
C ASN A 159 3.68 16.85 -18.45
N GLY A 160 2.74 17.81 -18.52
CA GLY A 160 2.95 19.16 -18.01
C GLY A 160 3.23 19.18 -16.50
N CYS A 161 2.41 18.48 -15.72
CA CYS A 161 2.60 18.42 -14.26
C CYS A 161 3.80 17.56 -13.87
N HIS A 162 3.93 16.35 -14.42
CA HIS A 162 5.02 15.45 -14.05
C HIS A 162 6.39 15.95 -14.52
N GLY A 163 6.46 16.78 -15.56
CA GLY A 163 7.69 17.46 -15.96
C GLY A 163 8.27 18.40 -14.88
N ALA A 164 7.45 18.80 -13.89
CA ALA A 164 7.90 19.60 -12.75
C ALA A 164 8.57 18.77 -11.65
N ALA A 165 8.52 17.43 -11.71
CA ALA A 165 9.04 16.55 -10.66
C ALA A 165 10.47 16.91 -10.19
N PRO A 166 11.45 17.26 -11.07
CA PRO A 166 12.78 17.71 -10.63
C PRO A 166 12.78 18.93 -9.71
N GLY A 167 11.83 19.86 -9.88
CA GLY A 167 11.66 21.01 -9.01
C GLY A 167 11.21 20.66 -7.59
N TYR A 168 10.67 19.46 -7.40
CA TYR A 168 10.23 18.90 -6.13
C TYR A 168 11.18 17.79 -5.63
N GLY A 169 12.41 17.74 -6.15
CA GLY A 169 13.41 16.73 -5.82
C GLY A 169 13.15 15.35 -6.43
N GLY A 170 12.11 15.23 -7.25
CA GLY A 170 11.82 14.02 -8.03
C GLY A 170 12.77 13.88 -9.22
N LEU A 171 12.59 12.83 -10.00
CA LEU A 171 13.38 12.58 -11.19
C LEU A 171 12.54 11.87 -12.24
N ASP A 172 12.89 12.09 -13.51
CA ASP A 172 12.32 11.36 -14.64
C ASP A 172 10.78 11.23 -14.57
N PHE A 173 10.08 12.37 -14.41
CA PHE A 173 8.62 12.46 -14.32
C PHE A 173 7.98 11.78 -13.09
N VAL A 174 8.76 11.29 -12.14
CA VAL A 174 8.28 10.72 -10.88
C VAL A 174 8.64 11.66 -9.74
N PHE A 175 7.65 12.05 -8.93
CA PHE A 175 7.85 12.90 -7.77
C PHE A 175 8.67 12.18 -6.69
N HIS A 176 9.35 12.95 -5.84
CA HIS A 176 10.20 12.39 -4.81
C HIS A 176 9.38 11.78 -3.68
N HIS A 177 9.77 10.57 -3.27
CA HIS A 177 9.27 9.91 -2.07
C HIS A 177 10.44 9.85 -1.07
N PRO A 178 10.58 10.85 -0.18
CA PRO A 178 11.76 10.96 0.67
C PRO A 178 11.88 9.77 1.63
N ALA A 179 12.99 9.04 1.54
CA ALA A 179 13.37 8.04 2.55
C ALA A 179 13.76 8.69 3.90
N GLN A 180 13.98 10.01 3.89
CA GLN A 180 14.25 10.79 5.09
C GLN A 180 13.52 12.13 5.07
N VAL A 181 12.89 12.49 6.19
CA VAL A 181 12.33 13.83 6.43
C VAL A 181 13.09 14.52 7.56
N VAL A 182 13.38 15.80 7.38
CA VAL A 182 13.92 16.69 8.43
C VAL A 182 12.90 17.80 8.65
N ALA A 183 12.27 17.83 9.82
CA ALA A 183 11.29 18.85 10.13
C ALA A 183 11.95 20.17 10.57
N ASP A 184 11.34 21.27 10.17
CA ASP A 184 11.57 22.62 10.64
C ASP A 184 10.27 23.22 11.19
N ALA A 185 10.31 24.48 11.65
CA ALA A 185 9.13 25.14 12.20
C ALA A 185 8.01 25.32 11.16
N ALA A 186 8.36 25.49 9.87
CA ALA A 186 7.37 25.66 8.81
C ALA A 186 6.50 24.41 8.63
N ARG A 187 7.05 23.22 8.92
CA ARG A 187 6.30 21.96 8.89
C ARG A 187 5.11 21.94 9.85
N PHE A 188 5.17 22.68 10.97
CA PHE A 188 4.11 22.74 11.97
C PHE A 188 3.15 23.92 11.78
N SER A 189 3.40 24.78 10.79
CA SER A 189 2.59 25.97 10.57
C SER A 189 1.17 25.61 10.17
N GLY A 190 0.19 26.22 10.86
CA GLY A 190 -1.23 26.07 10.57
C GLY A 190 -1.78 24.66 10.85
N PHE A 191 -1.20 23.95 11.83
CA PHE A 191 -1.61 22.60 12.19
C PHE A 191 -3.06 22.49 12.63
N GLU A 192 -3.67 23.59 13.07
CA GLU A 192 -5.06 23.68 13.46
C GLU A 192 -6.02 23.45 12.28
N ASN A 193 -5.53 23.60 11.05
CA ASN A 193 -6.28 23.30 9.83
C ASN A 193 -6.01 21.89 9.29
N TRP A 194 -5.16 21.10 9.95
CA TRP A 194 -4.95 19.71 9.53
C TRP A 194 -6.09 18.81 10.02
N THR A 195 -6.11 17.57 9.53
CA THR A 195 -7.08 16.58 9.98
C THR A 195 -6.93 16.32 11.48
N ARG A 196 -7.99 16.65 12.22
CA ARG A 196 -8.06 16.39 13.66
C ARG A 196 -8.49 14.95 13.90
N ILE A 197 -7.57 14.12 14.37
CA ILE A 197 -7.77 12.68 14.60
C ILE A 197 -8.21 12.35 16.04
N ALA A 198 -8.11 13.30 16.97
CA ALA A 198 -8.67 13.14 18.33
C ALA A 198 -9.00 14.49 18.96
N GLU A 199 -10.02 14.48 19.83
CA GLU A 199 -10.35 15.56 20.76
C GLU A 199 -10.91 14.94 22.04
N THR A 200 -10.31 15.25 23.20
CA THR A 200 -10.77 14.72 24.50
C THR A 200 -10.44 15.66 25.66
N VAL A 201 -11.31 15.65 26.67
CA VAL A 201 -11.08 16.25 28.00
C VAL A 201 -10.89 15.19 29.08
N GLU A 202 -11.01 13.91 28.72
CA GLU A 202 -11.01 12.80 29.67
C GLU A 202 -9.60 12.50 30.17
N ASP A 203 -9.48 12.30 31.47
CA ASP A 203 -8.25 11.82 32.08
C ASP A 203 -7.96 10.39 31.61
N HIS A 204 -6.71 10.12 31.24
CA HIS A 204 -6.28 8.80 30.81
C HIS A 204 -5.32 8.22 31.84
N ASP A 205 -5.69 7.11 32.47
CA ASP A 205 -4.93 6.47 33.55
C ASP A 205 -3.46 6.21 33.18
N PHE A 206 -3.21 5.86 31.91
CA PHE A 206 -1.87 5.64 31.38
C PHE A 206 -1.01 6.92 31.30
N LEU A 207 -1.61 8.08 30.99
CA LEU A 207 -0.87 9.33 30.78
C LEU A 207 -0.43 10.00 32.08
N GLN A 208 -1.02 9.62 33.23
CA GLN A 208 -0.71 10.21 34.53
C GLN A 208 -0.71 11.77 34.46
N SER A 209 0.42 12.42 34.73
CA SER A 209 0.58 13.88 34.62
C SER A 209 1.06 14.37 33.24
N ALA A 210 1.39 13.47 32.31
CA ALA A 210 1.82 13.85 30.97
C ALA A 210 0.69 14.55 30.20
N HIS A 211 1.04 15.57 29.42
CA HIS A 211 0.10 16.33 28.59
C HIS A 211 -1.12 16.87 29.35
N GLN A 212 -0.92 17.23 30.62
CA GLN A 212 -1.98 17.70 31.53
C GLN A 212 -3.14 16.72 31.68
N SER A 213 -2.89 15.41 31.54
CA SER A 213 -3.95 14.39 31.63
C SER A 213 -4.57 14.25 33.02
N SER A 214 -4.01 14.86 34.06
CA SER A 214 -4.62 14.91 35.40
C SER A 214 -5.36 16.22 35.69
N SER A 215 -5.37 17.15 34.72
CA SER A 215 -6.13 18.40 34.78
C SER A 215 -7.47 18.14 34.12
N GLY A 216 -8.49 17.77 34.90
CA GLY A 216 -9.79 17.24 34.43
C GLY A 216 -10.66 18.15 33.54
N ASN A 217 -10.14 19.30 33.11
CA ASN A 217 -10.75 20.20 32.12
C ASN A 217 -9.78 20.63 31.01
N ALA A 218 -8.57 20.07 30.96
CA ALA A 218 -7.63 20.33 29.87
C ALA A 218 -8.10 19.63 28.60
N LEU A 219 -8.38 20.42 27.56
CA LEU A 219 -8.80 19.95 26.25
C LEU A 219 -7.58 19.59 25.40
N ARG A 220 -7.49 18.32 25.01
CA ARG A 220 -6.40 17.77 24.20
C ARG A 220 -6.92 17.51 22.80
N ARG A 221 -6.27 18.10 21.80
CA ARG A 221 -6.54 17.85 20.38
C ARG A 221 -5.30 17.29 19.71
N VAL A 222 -5.48 16.27 18.87
CA VAL A 222 -4.41 15.69 18.06
C VAL A 222 -4.75 15.87 16.60
N TYR A 223 -3.79 16.43 15.87
CA TYR A 223 -3.85 16.73 14.45
C TYR A 223 -2.80 15.90 13.72
N LYS A 224 -3.13 15.45 12.52
CA LYS A 224 -2.26 14.62 11.70
C LYS A 224 -2.12 15.23 10.32
N LYS A 225 -0.92 15.12 9.77
CA LYS A 225 -0.59 15.47 8.40
C LYS A 225 0.42 14.47 7.85
N GLN A 226 0.23 14.03 6.61
CA GLN A 226 1.05 12.98 6.00
C GLN A 226 1.23 13.26 4.50
N GLU A 227 1.97 14.30 4.17
CA GLU A 227 2.29 14.66 2.78
C GLU A 227 3.53 13.89 2.28
N MET A 228 3.41 13.21 1.13
CA MET A 228 4.49 12.51 0.44
C MET A 228 5.19 11.50 1.36
N ALA A 229 4.41 10.76 2.14
CA ALA A 229 4.95 9.97 3.22
C ALA A 229 5.28 8.56 2.75
N ASN A 230 6.56 8.19 2.80
CA ASN A 230 7.03 6.90 2.33
C ASN A 230 6.64 5.81 3.34
N PRO A 231 5.77 4.86 2.99
CA PRO A 231 5.28 3.87 3.92
C PRO A 231 6.42 3.02 4.45
N ASP A 232 6.38 2.81 5.76
CA ASP A 232 7.22 1.82 6.43
C ASP A 232 6.34 0.59 6.69
N GLN A 233 6.90 -0.61 6.57
CA GLN A 233 6.13 -1.85 6.40
C GLN A 233 5.23 -2.15 7.61
N GLY A 234 3.97 -1.70 7.57
CA GLY A 234 3.01 -1.87 8.67
C GLY A 234 3.11 -0.83 9.79
N ASP A 235 3.97 0.18 9.62
CA ASP A 235 4.22 1.28 10.55
C ASP A 235 3.71 2.61 9.97
N TYR A 236 3.79 3.72 10.73
CA TYR A 236 3.45 5.03 10.17
C TYR A 236 4.48 5.41 9.10
N PRO A 237 4.04 5.92 7.93
CA PRO A 237 4.95 6.33 6.87
C PRO A 237 5.94 7.42 7.29
N VAL A 238 7.16 7.35 6.79
CA VAL A 238 8.18 8.40 6.90
C VAL A 238 7.61 9.71 6.35
N GLY A 239 7.61 10.76 7.16
CA GLY A 239 6.96 12.04 6.87
C GLY A 239 5.64 12.22 7.60
N THR A 240 5.07 11.20 8.23
CA THR A 240 3.93 11.37 9.14
C THR A 240 4.28 12.41 10.19
N THR A 241 3.40 13.38 10.36
CA THR A 241 3.53 14.47 11.32
C THR A 241 2.28 14.52 12.17
N LEU A 242 2.47 14.48 13.49
CA LEU A 242 1.40 14.63 14.47
C LEU A 242 1.69 15.86 15.30
N VAL A 243 0.66 16.64 15.60
CA VAL A 243 0.72 17.75 16.55
C VAL A 243 -0.37 17.57 17.58
N LYS A 244 -0.01 17.70 18.85
CA LYS A 244 -0.94 17.71 19.97
C LYS A 244 -0.94 19.08 20.61
N SER A 245 -2.12 19.69 20.73
CA SER A 245 -2.32 20.91 21.49
C SER A 245 -3.11 20.62 22.77
N VAL A 246 -2.69 21.21 23.88
CA VAL A 246 -3.40 21.15 25.17
C VAL A 246 -3.87 22.54 25.54
N GLU A 247 -5.17 22.70 25.73
CA GLU A 247 -5.81 23.97 26.09
C GLU A 247 -6.45 23.86 27.48
N LEU A 248 -6.30 24.89 28.30
CA LEU A 248 -6.94 25.01 29.60
C LEU A 248 -7.45 26.44 29.77
N ASP A 249 -8.72 26.58 30.17
CA ASP A 249 -9.36 27.88 30.41
C ASP A 249 -9.21 28.87 29.23
N GLY A 250 -9.27 28.36 27.99
CA GLY A 250 -9.16 29.15 26.77
C GLY A 250 -7.73 29.53 26.36
N SER A 251 -6.70 29.02 27.04
CA SER A 251 -5.29 29.26 26.72
C SER A 251 -4.59 27.95 26.35
N ILE A 252 -3.81 27.96 25.27
CA ILE A 252 -2.94 26.83 24.91
C ILE A 252 -1.77 26.80 25.89
N LEU A 253 -1.63 25.69 26.61
CA LEU A 253 -0.57 25.48 27.60
C LEU A 253 0.64 24.76 27.00
N GLU A 254 0.40 23.85 26.07
CA GLU A 254 1.40 22.94 25.56
C GLU A 254 1.07 22.62 24.10
N ILE A 255 2.10 22.66 23.26
CA ILE A 255 2.05 22.10 21.91
C ILE A 255 3.24 21.17 21.76
N THR A 256 2.96 19.91 21.46
CA THR A 256 3.98 18.91 21.16
C THR A 256 3.80 18.40 19.73
N GLY A 257 4.92 18.09 19.09
CA GLY A 257 4.93 17.52 17.74
C GLY A 257 5.74 16.23 17.71
N MET A 258 5.43 15.36 16.77
CA MET A 258 6.28 14.24 16.40
C MET A 258 6.29 14.04 14.89
N VAL A 259 7.47 13.71 14.35
CA VAL A 259 7.66 13.47 12.91
C VAL A 259 8.42 12.16 12.70
N LYS A 260 7.86 11.26 11.90
CA LYS A 260 8.53 10.02 11.47
C LYS A 260 9.61 10.40 10.46
N ARG A 261 10.89 10.27 10.82
CA ARG A 261 11.99 10.76 9.99
C ARG A 261 12.49 9.77 8.96
N GLY A 262 12.50 8.48 9.26
CA GLY A 262 13.20 7.47 8.47
C GLY A 262 14.72 7.57 8.55
N ALA A 263 15.37 6.78 7.70
CA ALA A 263 16.84 6.68 7.56
C ALA A 263 17.60 6.41 8.88
N GLY A 264 16.99 5.72 9.84
CA GLY A 264 17.66 5.28 11.07
C GLY A 264 17.97 6.41 12.05
N PHE A 265 17.23 7.52 12.03
CA PHE A 265 17.44 8.65 12.93
C PHE A 265 17.29 8.29 14.42
N ASN A 266 16.27 7.51 14.77
CA ASN A 266 15.95 7.13 16.14
C ASN A 266 15.40 5.69 16.13
N PRO A 267 16.22 4.69 15.78
CA PRO A 267 15.74 3.35 15.48
C PRO A 267 15.09 2.69 16.71
N ALA A 268 15.48 3.11 17.92
CA ALA A 268 14.87 2.64 19.17
C ALA A 268 13.43 3.14 19.37
N ALA A 269 13.03 4.21 18.67
CA ALA A 269 11.66 4.69 18.62
C ALA A 269 11.14 4.83 17.19
N GLY A 270 11.40 3.82 16.35
CA GLY A 270 10.83 3.77 15.00
C GLY A 270 11.14 5.01 14.17
N ASP A 271 12.31 5.64 14.32
CA ASP A 271 12.70 6.87 13.63
C ASP A 271 11.84 8.11 13.92
N TRP A 272 11.08 8.13 15.01
CA TRP A 272 10.36 9.32 15.45
C TRP A 272 11.29 10.38 16.05
N GLU A 273 11.08 11.64 15.66
CA GLU A 273 11.63 12.83 16.31
C GLU A 273 10.52 13.58 17.04
N TRP A 274 10.81 14.06 18.25
CA TRP A 274 9.88 14.76 19.14
C TRP A 274 10.17 16.26 19.15
N PHE A 275 9.13 17.06 19.34
CA PHE A 275 9.18 18.52 19.31
C PHE A 275 8.34 19.12 20.44
N MET A 276 8.85 20.19 21.05
CA MET A 276 8.06 21.14 21.83
C MET A 276 7.95 22.41 21.00
N LEU A 277 6.73 22.93 20.86
CA LEU A 277 6.47 24.18 20.13
C LEU A 277 6.02 25.26 21.11
N ASP A 278 6.41 26.50 20.84
CA ASP A 278 5.94 27.66 21.61
C ASP A 278 4.44 27.89 21.31
N PRO A 279 3.56 27.95 22.34
CA PRO A 279 2.13 28.19 22.11
C PRO A 279 1.78 29.55 21.46
N ALA A 280 2.69 30.53 21.48
CA ALA A 280 2.44 31.87 20.96
C ALA A 280 2.79 32.01 19.47
N ASP A 281 3.85 31.34 19.01
CA ASP A 281 4.35 31.50 17.63
C ASP A 281 4.69 30.19 16.90
N HIS A 282 4.47 29.04 17.55
CA HIS A 282 4.72 27.69 17.04
C HIS A 282 6.19 27.42 16.68
N SER A 283 7.11 28.26 17.12
CA SER A 283 8.55 28.00 16.96
C SER A 283 8.97 26.78 17.77
N ILE A 284 9.97 26.06 17.26
CA ILE A 284 10.51 24.88 17.95
C ILE A 284 11.32 25.35 19.17
N THR A 285 10.83 25.07 20.37
CA THR A 285 11.51 25.40 21.64
C THR A 285 12.43 24.28 22.09
N ALA A 286 12.11 23.04 21.73
CA ALA A 286 12.99 21.89 21.90
C ALA A 286 12.69 20.81 20.85
N ARG A 287 13.71 20.03 20.48
CA ARG A 287 13.57 18.87 19.60
C ARG A 287 14.60 17.80 19.93
N GLY A 288 14.29 16.54 19.66
CA GLY A 288 15.24 15.44 19.81
C GLY A 288 14.65 14.07 19.50
N GLY A 289 15.53 13.07 19.38
CA GLY A 289 15.17 11.67 19.29
C GLY A 289 15.11 11.02 20.68
N ALA A 290 15.90 9.95 20.87
CA ALA A 290 15.83 9.12 22.07
C ALA A 290 16.05 9.85 23.40
N ASP A 291 16.90 10.87 23.43
CA ASP A 291 17.29 11.56 24.66
C ASP A 291 16.41 12.79 24.96
N MET A 292 15.38 13.06 24.16
CA MET A 292 14.51 14.22 24.36
C MET A 292 13.85 14.17 25.74
N LEU A 293 14.04 15.22 26.54
CA LEU A 293 13.56 15.33 27.92
C LEU A 293 13.97 14.13 28.78
N ASP A 294 15.26 13.78 28.76
CA ASP A 294 15.83 12.61 29.46
C ASP A 294 15.17 11.28 29.04
N GLY A 295 14.72 11.21 27.79
CA GLY A 295 14.05 10.05 27.20
C GLY A 295 12.59 9.88 27.60
N MET A 296 11.97 10.89 28.23
CA MET A 296 10.58 10.82 28.68
C MET A 296 9.60 10.56 27.53
N CYS A 297 9.79 11.20 26.37
CA CYS A 297 8.92 10.99 25.20
C CYS A 297 9.05 9.55 24.67
N ASN A 298 10.28 9.13 24.37
CA ASN A 298 10.56 7.76 23.91
C ASN A 298 10.02 6.71 24.88
N GLY A 299 10.34 6.82 26.17
CA GLY A 299 9.98 5.82 27.17
C GLY A 299 8.48 5.68 27.43
N CYS A 300 7.69 6.75 27.22
CA CYS A 300 6.24 6.64 27.28
C CYS A 300 5.67 6.06 25.98
N HIS A 301 6.13 6.54 24.84
CA HIS A 301 5.59 6.15 23.54
C HIS A 301 5.98 4.72 23.11
N THR A 302 6.99 4.07 23.71
CA THR A 302 7.27 2.64 23.48
C THR A 302 6.08 1.74 23.78
N HIS A 303 5.16 2.16 24.66
CA HIS A 303 3.95 1.42 25.00
C HIS A 303 2.87 1.50 23.92
N ALA A 304 2.96 2.45 22.98
CA ALA A 304 2.05 2.54 21.84
C ALA A 304 2.45 1.51 20.77
N ASN A 305 2.23 0.24 21.11
CA ASN A 305 2.54 -0.89 20.26
C ASN A 305 1.35 -1.88 20.21
N PRO A 306 1.29 -2.72 19.15
CA PRO A 306 0.17 -3.65 18.99
C PRO A 306 0.09 -4.74 20.07
N GLU A 307 1.22 -5.09 20.71
CA GLU A 307 1.26 -6.15 21.72
C GLU A 307 0.56 -5.72 23.02
N GLU A 308 0.70 -4.44 23.40
CA GLU A 308 0.03 -3.84 24.54
C GLU A 308 -1.38 -3.31 24.20
N GLY A 309 -1.72 -3.21 22.91
CA GLY A 309 -3.03 -2.77 22.44
C GLY A 309 -3.30 -1.27 22.64
N TYR A 310 -2.27 -0.48 22.93
CA TYR A 310 -2.40 0.97 23.13
C TYR A 310 -2.15 1.79 21.86
N GLY A 311 -1.53 1.20 20.83
CA GLY A 311 -1.21 1.94 19.62
C GLY A 311 -0.43 1.13 18.60
N LEU A 312 0.20 1.84 17.67
CA LEU A 312 1.07 1.30 16.64
C LEU A 312 2.24 2.26 16.45
N ASP A 313 3.46 1.73 16.32
CA ASP A 313 4.65 2.49 15.95
C ASP A 313 4.77 3.83 16.70
N PHE A 314 4.77 3.75 18.03
CA PHE A 314 4.95 4.89 18.93
C PHE A 314 3.81 5.93 18.90
N VAL A 315 2.69 5.64 18.22
CA VAL A 315 1.50 6.51 18.18
C VAL A 315 0.33 5.79 18.87
N PHE A 316 -0.16 6.39 19.96
CA PHE A 316 -1.33 5.89 20.68
C PHE A 316 -2.58 5.92 19.81
N HIS A 317 -3.52 5.02 20.07
CA HIS A 317 -4.77 4.97 19.33
C HIS A 317 -5.57 6.28 19.45
N HIS A 318 -5.93 6.85 18.31
CA HIS A 318 -6.74 8.07 18.21
C HIS A 318 -7.99 7.80 17.36
N PRO A 319 -9.21 8.02 17.86
CA PRO A 319 -10.44 7.49 17.25
C PRO A 319 -10.66 7.90 15.79
N GLY A 320 -10.13 9.04 15.35
CA GLY A 320 -10.18 9.51 13.96
C GLY A 320 -8.94 9.15 13.12
N ASP A 321 -7.98 8.40 13.65
CA ASP A 321 -6.82 7.95 12.87
C ASP A 321 -7.15 6.68 12.08
N ALA A 322 -7.05 6.76 10.75
CA ALA A 322 -7.25 5.64 9.84
C ALA A 322 -6.30 4.44 10.11
N PHE A 323 -5.21 4.65 10.85
CA PHE A 323 -4.30 3.58 11.26
C PHE A 323 -4.79 2.78 12.47
N ASN A 324 -5.79 3.27 13.23
CA ASN A 324 -6.38 2.52 14.35
C ASN A 324 -7.09 1.24 13.91
N SER A 325 -7.76 1.28 12.77
CA SER A 325 -8.43 0.12 12.18
C SER A 325 -7.47 -0.75 11.37
N GLY A 326 -6.16 -0.62 11.61
CA GLY A 326 -5.08 -1.31 10.89
C GLY A 326 -5.21 -1.16 9.38
N GLY A 327 -5.43 0.09 8.93
CA GLY A 327 -5.76 0.51 7.57
C GLY A 327 -5.43 -0.51 6.49
N GLY A 328 -6.35 -1.45 6.24
CA GLY A 328 -6.16 -2.57 5.33
C GLY A 328 -4.76 -3.16 5.41
N TYR A 329 -4.49 -4.05 6.37
CA TYR A 329 -3.24 -4.80 6.36
C TYR A 329 -3.14 -5.56 5.04
N VAL A 330 -2.20 -5.15 4.17
CA VAL A 330 -1.87 -5.89 2.96
C VAL A 330 -0.66 -6.76 3.28
N ALA A 331 -0.88 -8.07 3.36
CA ALA A 331 0.22 -9.01 3.54
C ALA A 331 1.16 -8.94 2.33
N GLN A 332 2.40 -8.52 2.56
CA GLN A 332 3.44 -8.50 1.55
C GLN A 332 4.11 -9.88 1.47
N PRO A 333 4.70 -10.28 0.32
CA PRO A 333 5.40 -11.57 0.21
C PRO A 333 6.47 -11.80 1.28
N ALA A 334 7.18 -10.74 1.71
CA ALA A 334 8.17 -10.80 2.79
C ALA A 334 7.54 -11.21 4.14
N HIS A 335 6.32 -10.74 4.42
CA HIS A 335 5.54 -11.14 5.61
C HIS A 335 5.11 -12.60 5.57
N LEU A 336 5.31 -13.32 4.47
CA LEU A 336 4.96 -14.74 4.35
C LEU A 336 6.20 -15.62 4.30
N SER A 337 7.41 -15.09 4.45
CA SER A 337 8.63 -15.87 4.25
C SER A 337 8.86 -16.96 5.31
N ASP A 338 8.30 -16.76 6.51
CA ASP A 338 8.48 -17.60 7.70
C ASP A 338 7.17 -18.21 8.22
N TYR A 339 6.08 -18.20 7.42
CA TYR A 339 4.75 -18.57 7.93
C TYR A 339 4.62 -19.98 8.51
N ARG A 340 5.55 -20.88 8.18
CA ARG A 340 5.58 -22.23 8.73
C ARG A 340 6.05 -22.27 10.18
N ASP A 341 6.67 -21.21 10.66
CA ASP A 341 7.06 -21.02 12.07
C ASP A 341 5.92 -20.39 12.90
N TRP A 342 4.84 -19.95 12.24
CA TRP A 342 3.68 -19.38 12.90
C TRP A 342 2.82 -20.43 13.61
N GLN A 343 1.89 -19.98 14.44
CA GLN A 343 0.95 -20.86 15.10
C GLN A 343 0.04 -21.54 14.07
N GLN A 344 0.05 -22.87 14.02
CA GLN A 344 -0.96 -23.65 13.32
C GLN A 344 -2.29 -23.55 14.09
N VAL A 345 -3.27 -22.86 13.51
CA VAL A 345 -4.59 -22.58 14.12
C VAL A 345 -5.68 -23.53 13.65
N ASP A 346 -5.47 -24.21 12.52
CA ASP A 346 -6.36 -25.26 12.03
C ASP A 346 -5.54 -26.37 11.36
N TYR A 347 -6.03 -27.60 11.52
CA TYR A 347 -5.52 -28.79 10.85
C TYR A 347 -6.68 -29.73 10.59
N THR A 348 -7.00 -29.93 9.32
CA THR A 348 -8.03 -30.90 8.93
C THR A 348 -7.44 -31.91 7.97
N ILE A 349 -7.69 -33.18 8.29
CA ILE A 349 -7.54 -34.29 7.37
C ILE A 349 -8.90 -34.65 6.80
N ASP A 350 -8.90 -35.22 5.60
CA ASP A 350 -10.09 -35.67 4.89
C ASP A 350 -11.12 -34.57 4.55
N ALA A 351 -12.24 -35.02 3.99
CA ALA A 351 -13.35 -34.17 3.61
C ALA A 351 -14.00 -33.48 4.83
N SER A 352 -14.22 -32.17 4.73
CA SER A 352 -15.06 -31.39 5.63
C SER A 352 -16.25 -30.84 4.88
N ASN A 353 -17.45 -31.26 5.32
CA ASN A 353 -18.72 -30.84 4.73
C ASN A 353 -19.00 -29.34 4.84
N GLY A 354 -18.21 -28.59 5.62
CA GLY A 354 -18.37 -27.14 5.81
C GLY A 354 -17.53 -26.28 4.87
N LEU A 355 -16.58 -26.87 4.15
CA LEU A 355 -15.64 -26.13 3.29
C LEU A 355 -15.98 -26.45 1.83
N GLY A 356 -16.42 -25.45 1.07
CA GLY A 356 -16.84 -25.65 -0.32
C GLY A 356 -15.71 -26.14 -1.24
N THR A 357 -16.03 -26.32 -2.53
CA THR A 357 -15.08 -26.79 -3.55
C THR A 357 -13.84 -25.91 -3.70
N ALA A 358 -13.98 -24.59 -3.51
CA ALA A 358 -12.86 -23.64 -3.53
C ALA A 358 -11.78 -23.93 -2.47
N HIS A 359 -12.13 -24.64 -1.39
CA HIS A 359 -11.19 -25.05 -0.35
C HIS A 359 -10.83 -26.53 -0.42
N MET A 360 -11.23 -27.22 -1.49
CA MET A 360 -11.16 -28.67 -1.64
C MET A 360 -11.81 -29.42 -0.47
N GLY A 361 -12.83 -28.82 0.16
CA GLY A 361 -13.37 -29.39 1.39
C GLY A 361 -14.18 -30.67 1.19
N GLY A 362 -14.73 -30.91 0.00
CA GLY A 362 -15.45 -32.14 -0.29
C GLY A 362 -14.56 -33.35 -0.66
N ASP A 363 -13.26 -33.16 -0.83
CA ASP A 363 -12.36 -34.20 -1.34
C ASP A 363 -11.50 -34.77 -0.21
N ALA A 364 -11.68 -36.06 0.07
CA ALA A 364 -10.99 -36.77 1.15
C ALA A 364 -9.50 -37.01 0.86
N LEU A 365 -9.04 -36.81 -0.38
CA LEU A 365 -7.62 -36.91 -0.70
C LEU A 365 -6.81 -35.74 -0.16
N PHE A 366 -7.46 -34.59 0.10
CA PHE A 366 -6.77 -33.38 0.52
C PHE A 366 -6.86 -33.16 2.02
N SER A 367 -5.71 -32.81 2.59
CA SER A 367 -5.56 -32.28 3.93
C SER A 367 -5.17 -30.81 3.87
N ARG A 368 -5.40 -30.11 4.97
CA ARG A 368 -5.21 -28.66 5.07
C ARG A 368 -4.68 -28.28 6.43
N ARG A 369 -3.86 -27.24 6.43
CA ARG A 369 -3.45 -26.56 7.65
C ARG A 369 -3.48 -25.07 7.44
N VAL A 370 -3.86 -24.35 8.49
CA VAL A 370 -3.91 -22.90 8.50
C VAL A 370 -2.96 -22.40 9.58
N PHE A 371 -2.13 -21.45 9.20
CA PHE A 371 -1.21 -20.75 10.08
C PHE A 371 -1.69 -19.33 10.31
N ALA A 372 -1.48 -18.80 11.51
CA ALA A 372 -1.77 -17.41 11.83
C ALA A 372 -0.54 -16.75 12.46
N ASN A 373 -0.12 -15.60 11.92
CA ASN A 373 0.99 -14.81 12.51
C ASN A 373 0.64 -14.24 13.89
N ARG A 374 -0.65 -14.13 14.20
CA ARG A 374 -1.19 -13.65 15.47
C ARG A 374 -2.28 -14.60 15.97
N PRO A 375 -2.30 -14.91 17.27
CA PRO A 375 -3.31 -15.80 17.83
C PRO A 375 -4.71 -15.18 17.75
N LEU A 376 -5.72 -16.04 17.79
CA LEU A 376 -7.12 -15.62 17.99
C LEU A 376 -7.26 -14.99 19.38
N ASP A 377 -7.88 -13.82 19.48
CA ASP A 377 -8.17 -13.21 20.78
C ASP A 377 -9.20 -14.09 21.52
N PRO A 378 -8.86 -14.61 22.72
CA PRO A 378 -9.71 -15.54 23.45
C PRO A 378 -10.99 -14.91 24.01
N VAL A 379 -11.06 -13.57 24.13
CA VAL A 379 -12.23 -12.85 24.66
C VAL A 379 -13.21 -12.54 23.55
N SER A 380 -12.73 -11.93 22.45
CA SER A 380 -13.59 -11.57 21.33
C SER A 380 -13.91 -12.75 20.40
N ASN A 381 -13.12 -13.82 20.46
CA ASN A 381 -13.15 -14.94 19.51
C ASN A 381 -12.97 -14.45 18.06
N GLN A 382 -12.17 -13.40 17.88
CA GLN A 382 -11.83 -12.81 16.60
C GLN A 382 -10.33 -12.72 16.44
N TYR A 383 -9.85 -12.83 15.20
CA TYR A 383 -8.48 -12.44 14.89
C TYR A 383 -8.35 -10.92 15.04
N PRO A 384 -7.28 -10.41 15.67
CA PRO A 384 -7.01 -8.99 15.66
C PRO A 384 -6.76 -8.51 14.22
N VAL A 385 -6.90 -7.21 13.99
CA VAL A 385 -6.47 -6.61 12.72
C VAL A 385 -4.95 -6.77 12.56
N GLY A 386 -4.50 -7.02 11.33
CA GLY A 386 -3.12 -7.38 11.00
C GLY A 386 -2.83 -8.87 11.11
N THR A 387 -3.84 -9.70 11.41
CA THR A 387 -3.67 -11.16 11.31
C THR A 387 -3.61 -11.57 9.85
N VAL A 388 -2.56 -12.32 9.50
CA VAL A 388 -2.44 -13.05 8.25
C VAL A 388 -2.72 -14.52 8.52
N LEU A 389 -3.66 -15.08 7.77
CA LEU A 389 -3.93 -16.51 7.71
C LEU A 389 -3.31 -17.08 6.44
N VAL A 390 -2.40 -18.02 6.58
CA VAL A 390 -1.84 -18.77 5.45
C VAL A 390 -2.41 -20.17 5.46
N LYS A 391 -3.13 -20.53 4.39
CA LYS A 391 -3.65 -21.87 4.17
C LYS A 391 -2.74 -22.64 3.22
N GLU A 392 -2.30 -23.80 3.67
CA GLU A 392 -1.70 -24.82 2.83
C GLU A 392 -2.68 -25.97 2.62
N THR A 393 -2.69 -26.51 1.40
CA THR A 393 -3.43 -27.73 1.06
C THR A 393 -2.45 -28.75 0.50
N PHE A 394 -2.51 -29.99 0.98
CA PHE A 394 -1.54 -31.05 0.68
C PHE A 394 -2.24 -32.41 0.62
N THR A 395 -1.58 -33.41 0.06
CA THR A 395 -2.06 -34.81 0.03
C THR A 395 -1.08 -35.72 0.78
N PHE A 396 -1.50 -36.96 1.02
CA PHE A 396 -0.61 -38.01 1.52
C PHE A 396 -0.34 -39.03 0.43
N ASP A 397 0.92 -39.47 0.31
CA ASP A 397 1.27 -40.62 -0.52
C ASP A 397 0.78 -41.94 0.13
N GLU A 398 0.92 -43.06 -0.59
CA GLU A 398 0.56 -44.38 -0.07
C GLU A 398 1.36 -44.80 1.18
N SER A 399 2.49 -44.13 1.44
CA SER A 399 3.35 -44.35 2.61
C SER A 399 3.03 -43.39 3.77
N GLY A 400 2.03 -42.51 3.63
CA GLY A 400 1.67 -41.50 4.62
C GLY A 400 2.63 -40.30 4.69
N ASN A 401 3.53 -40.14 3.72
CA ASN A 401 4.34 -38.94 3.60
C ASN A 401 3.55 -37.83 2.92
N TRP A 402 3.98 -36.60 3.19
CA TRP A 402 3.33 -35.41 2.67
C TRP A 402 3.78 -35.17 1.23
N GLU A 403 2.82 -35.00 0.34
CA GLU A 403 3.08 -34.61 -1.05
C GLU A 403 2.44 -33.25 -1.35
N TRP A 404 3.22 -32.42 -2.04
CA TRP A 404 2.75 -31.16 -2.60
C TRP A 404 2.25 -31.43 -4.02
N PRO A 405 0.96 -31.25 -4.31
CA PRO A 405 0.47 -31.38 -5.67
C PRO A 405 1.11 -30.29 -6.53
N GLU A 406 1.56 -30.63 -7.73
CA GLU A 406 2.28 -29.72 -8.66
C GLU A 406 1.48 -28.46 -9.06
N GLN A 407 0.18 -28.39 -8.73
CA GLN A 407 -0.73 -27.30 -9.12
C GLN A 407 -1.36 -26.53 -7.95
N MET A 408 -0.81 -26.64 -6.73
CA MET A 408 -1.40 -26.02 -5.54
C MET A 408 -0.69 -24.73 -5.13
N GLY A 409 -1.50 -23.70 -4.86
CA GLY A 409 -1.05 -22.42 -4.36
C GLY A 409 -1.17 -22.31 -2.83
N VAL A 410 -0.30 -21.49 -2.25
CA VAL A 410 -0.46 -20.97 -0.89
C VAL A 410 -1.46 -19.82 -0.95
N LEU A 411 -2.53 -19.86 -0.15
CA LEU A 411 -3.49 -18.77 -0.06
C LEU A 411 -3.25 -18.00 1.24
N ALA A 412 -2.93 -16.72 1.13
CA ALA A 412 -2.86 -15.80 2.27
C ALA A 412 -4.10 -14.90 2.29
N MET A 413 -4.67 -14.71 3.47
CA MET A 413 -5.73 -13.73 3.72
C MET A 413 -5.31 -12.86 4.90
N ALA A 414 -5.49 -11.55 4.78
CA ALA A 414 -5.27 -10.62 5.86
C ALA A 414 -6.59 -10.09 6.41
N LYS A 415 -6.67 -9.93 7.73
CA LYS A 415 -7.77 -9.24 8.41
C LYS A 415 -7.35 -7.83 8.80
#